data_AF-A0A5B8VST2-F1
#
_entry.id   AF-A0A5B8VST2-F1
#
_cell.length_a   1.000
_cell.length_b   1.000
_cell.length_c   1.000
_cell.angle_alpha   90.00
_cell.angle_beta   90.00
_cell.angle_gamma   90.00
#
_symmetry.space_group_name_H-M   'P 1'
#
loop_
_entity.id
_entity.type
_entity.pdbx_description
1 polymer ?
#
loop_
_entity_poly.entity_id
_entity_poly.type
_entity_poly.pdbx_seq_one_letter_code
_entity_poly.pdbx_strand_id
1 'polypeptide(L)'
;MAGLDGPGAQIKGNLFYDNLGPDIFLEVDHGPMLICNNILLSKNNLLMNSSGAAFAHNLFAGGVQVISYDARKTPYMLPHSTYVVGLHDNPGGDVQFINNLFTKGANVSAYKKAILPVIFKGNVYTKGAIRAVSGSADKQRSYGEISKEAKEKLNKAQDQLAKETDFLVAGQFDAAPQLIAKQAQAGKVQYLKINLDKQWLEQRRQTVTTKRLHNAIVPNLPFVNPDGSYLQLDTDYLGNKRNQQNPSPGPFEITKTGEQQIRF
;
A
#
# COMPACT_ATOMS: atom_id res chain seq x y z
N MET A 1 12.58 15.42 8.25
CA MET A 1 11.36 14.83 7.66
C MET A 1 10.69 15.93 6.88
N ALA A 2 10.64 15.83 5.56
CA ALA A 2 9.85 16.75 4.73
C ALA A 2 8.47 16.09 4.58
N GLY A 3 7.41 16.74 5.07
CA GLY A 3 6.04 16.34 4.80
C GLY A 3 5.77 16.47 3.31
N LEU A 4 5.21 15.43 2.70
CA LEU A 4 4.85 15.42 1.28
C LEU A 4 3.48 16.11 1.11
N ASP A 5 3.40 17.40 1.44
CA ASP A 5 2.19 18.20 1.21
C ASP A 5 2.04 18.52 -0.30
N GLY A 6 1.72 17.52 -1.12
CA GLY A 6 1.51 17.63 -2.55
C GLY A 6 0.58 16.55 -3.09
N PRO A 7 -0.61 16.88 -3.63
CA PRO A 7 -1.50 15.89 -4.22
C PRO A 7 -0.84 15.25 -5.45
N GLY A 8 -1.03 13.95 -5.61
CA GLY A 8 -0.53 13.20 -6.76
C GLY A 8 0.85 12.56 -6.58
N ALA A 9 1.40 12.52 -5.35
CA ALA A 9 2.67 11.84 -5.10
C ALA A 9 2.62 10.37 -5.55
N GLN A 10 3.69 9.91 -6.21
CA GLN A 10 3.84 8.53 -6.66
C GLN A 10 5.15 7.92 -6.13
N ILE A 11 5.04 6.89 -5.28
CA ILE A 11 6.16 6.07 -4.83
C ILE A 11 6.13 4.79 -5.66
N LYS A 12 6.94 4.72 -6.72
CA LYS A 12 6.88 3.65 -7.72
C LYS A 12 8.23 2.96 -7.92
N GLY A 13 8.24 1.62 -7.90
CA GLY A 13 9.41 0.84 -8.34
C GLY A 13 10.60 0.87 -7.39
N ASN A 14 10.37 1.04 -6.07
CA ASN A 14 11.45 1.18 -5.08
C ASN A 14 11.70 -0.12 -4.32
N LEU A 15 12.94 -0.31 -3.88
CA LEU A 15 13.36 -1.39 -2.98
C LEU A 15 13.70 -0.79 -1.61
N PHE A 16 12.90 -1.13 -0.59
CA PHE A 16 13.11 -0.74 0.79
C PHE A 16 13.51 -1.95 1.63
N TYR A 17 14.63 -1.86 2.35
CA TYR A 17 15.16 -2.93 3.17
C TYR A 17 16.07 -2.39 4.27
N ASP A 18 16.18 -3.15 5.36
CA ASP A 18 17.07 -2.86 6.49
C ASP A 18 16.89 -1.46 7.09
N ASN A 19 15.66 -0.93 7.01
CA ASN A 19 15.31 0.33 7.65
C ASN A 19 15.05 0.09 9.15
N LEU A 20 15.67 0.92 9.99
CA LEU A 20 15.39 0.95 11.43
C LEU A 20 13.96 1.44 11.72
N GLY A 21 13.48 2.39 10.93
CA GLY A 21 12.12 2.93 10.96
C GLY A 21 11.18 2.20 9.99
N PRO A 22 9.97 2.75 9.75
CA PRO A 22 9.11 2.24 8.68
C PRO A 22 9.73 2.48 7.31
N ASP A 23 9.51 1.56 6.35
CA ASP A 23 9.92 1.77 4.96
C ASP A 23 9.26 3.01 4.34
N ILE A 24 7.96 3.19 4.63
CA ILE A 24 7.19 4.36 4.20
C ILE A 24 6.46 4.94 5.41
N PHE A 25 6.55 6.25 5.58
CA PHE A 25 5.71 7.02 6.49
C PHE A 25 4.96 8.08 5.68
N LEU A 26 3.62 7.96 5.63
CA LEU A 26 2.74 9.02 5.14
C LEU A 26 2.15 9.72 6.36
N GLU A 27 2.30 11.02 6.44
CA GLU A 27 1.93 11.82 7.60
C GLU A 27 1.12 13.04 7.19
N VAL A 28 -0.10 13.12 7.72
CA VAL A 28 -1.05 14.22 7.59
C VAL A 28 -1.40 14.63 6.16
N ASP A 29 -1.34 13.67 5.24
CA ASP A 29 -1.69 13.82 3.83
C ASP A 29 -3.15 13.43 3.53
N HIS A 30 -3.73 14.04 2.49
CA HIS A 30 -5.12 13.83 2.05
C HIS A 30 -5.25 13.12 0.69
N GLY A 31 -4.13 12.84 0.03
CA GLY A 31 -4.10 12.19 -1.28
C GLY A 31 -4.43 13.10 -2.46
N PRO A 32 -4.60 12.51 -3.66
CA PRO A 32 -4.37 11.11 -3.98
C PRO A 32 -2.86 10.76 -3.96
N MET A 33 -2.48 9.68 -3.27
CA MET A 33 -1.09 9.17 -3.23
C MET A 33 -1.00 7.75 -3.74
N LEU A 34 -0.20 7.50 -4.78
CA LEU A 34 -0.02 6.18 -5.36
C LEU A 34 1.28 5.53 -4.89
N ILE A 35 1.18 4.35 -4.30
CA ILE A 35 2.32 3.55 -3.88
C ILE A 35 2.26 2.25 -4.66
N CYS A 36 3.09 2.09 -5.69
CA CYS A 36 2.95 0.94 -6.59
C CYS A 36 4.25 0.27 -7.02
N ASN A 37 4.17 -1.04 -7.28
CA ASN A 37 5.32 -1.86 -7.69
C ASN A 37 6.54 -1.67 -6.75
N ASN A 38 6.36 -1.53 -5.44
CA ASN A 38 7.48 -1.46 -4.50
C ASN A 38 7.74 -2.80 -3.83
N ILE A 39 8.96 -2.96 -3.32
CA ILE A 39 9.41 -4.12 -2.54
C ILE A 39 9.76 -3.61 -1.14
N LEU A 40 8.97 -4.01 -0.14
CA LEU A 40 9.06 -3.51 1.24
C LEU A 40 9.47 -4.67 2.16
N LEU A 41 10.77 -4.73 2.51
CA LEU A 41 11.38 -5.88 3.20
C LEU A 41 11.71 -5.63 4.67
N SER A 42 11.61 -4.39 5.16
CA SER A 42 11.92 -4.11 6.56
C SER A 42 10.84 -4.63 7.49
N LYS A 43 11.14 -4.73 8.79
CA LYS A 43 10.20 -5.23 9.79
C LYS A 43 8.90 -4.41 9.87
N ASN A 44 9.00 -3.09 9.67
CA ASN A 44 7.88 -2.18 9.60
C ASN A 44 7.83 -1.62 8.17
N ASN A 45 6.80 -1.95 7.39
CA ASN A 45 6.71 -1.44 6.02
C ASN A 45 6.03 -0.08 5.96
N LEU A 46 5.06 0.16 6.84
CA LEU A 46 4.19 1.31 6.71
C LEU A 46 3.79 1.87 8.07
N LEU A 47 3.99 3.18 8.23
CA LEU A 47 3.29 4.00 9.22
C LEU A 47 2.33 4.90 8.46
N MET A 48 1.04 4.79 8.75
CA MET A 48 -0.01 5.60 8.14
C MET A 48 -0.59 6.55 9.17
N ASN A 49 -0.36 7.85 8.98
CA ASN A 49 -1.09 8.93 9.63
C ASN A 49 -1.73 9.83 8.57
N SER A 50 -2.31 9.22 7.53
CA SER A 50 -2.80 9.89 6.33
C SER A 50 -4.04 9.18 5.77
N SER A 51 -4.67 9.81 4.79
CA SER A 51 -5.80 9.28 4.02
C SER A 51 -5.58 9.50 2.51
N GLY A 52 -6.44 8.95 1.64
CA GLY A 52 -6.38 9.15 0.19
C GLY A 52 -5.25 8.40 -0.52
N ALA A 53 -4.94 7.18 -0.08
CA ALA A 53 -3.82 6.40 -0.61
C ALA A 53 -4.24 5.13 -1.37
N ALA A 54 -3.52 4.79 -2.44
CA ALA A 54 -3.67 3.53 -3.17
C ALA A 54 -2.34 2.76 -3.19
N PHE A 55 -2.35 1.56 -2.63
CA PHE A 55 -1.23 0.62 -2.63
C PHE A 55 -1.49 -0.47 -3.67
N ALA A 56 -0.76 -0.44 -4.79
CA ALA A 56 -1.00 -1.35 -5.91
C ALA A 56 0.23 -2.19 -6.26
N HIS A 57 0.08 -3.51 -6.38
CA HIS A 57 1.16 -4.38 -6.85
C HIS A 57 2.47 -4.29 -6.04
N ASN A 58 2.40 -4.02 -4.74
CA ASN A 58 3.58 -4.02 -3.88
C ASN A 58 3.82 -5.42 -3.27
N LEU A 59 5.06 -5.67 -2.86
CA LEU A 59 5.44 -6.76 -1.97
C LEU A 59 5.61 -6.21 -0.55
N PHE A 60 4.84 -6.73 0.40
CA PHE A 60 4.94 -6.41 1.82
C PHE A 60 5.47 -7.61 2.59
N ALA A 61 6.51 -7.41 3.39
CA ALA A 61 7.10 -8.41 4.30
C ALA A 61 7.17 -7.93 5.77
N GLY A 62 6.51 -6.82 6.09
CA GLY A 62 6.56 -6.16 7.39
C GLY A 62 5.22 -5.58 7.85
N GLY A 63 5.18 -5.16 9.10
CA GLY A 63 3.97 -4.67 9.75
C GLY A 63 3.49 -3.32 9.20
N VAL A 64 2.17 -3.12 9.26
CA VAL A 64 1.52 -1.83 9.04
C VAL A 64 1.02 -1.27 10.37
N GLN A 65 1.40 -0.03 10.65
CA GLN A 65 0.94 0.76 11.78
C GLN A 65 0.03 1.87 11.26
N VAL A 66 -1.06 2.14 11.98
CA VAL A 66 -2.07 3.13 11.60
C VAL A 66 -2.34 4.03 12.79
N ILE A 67 -2.27 5.34 12.57
CA ILE A 67 -2.83 6.37 13.42
C ILE A 67 -4.27 6.59 12.99
N SER A 68 -5.21 6.39 13.90
CA SER A 68 -6.65 6.36 13.55
C SER A 68 -7.21 7.76 13.30
N TYR A 69 -6.62 8.78 13.92
CA TYR A 69 -7.04 10.17 13.75
C TYR A 69 -5.94 11.15 14.19
N ASP A 70 -5.81 12.24 13.44
CA ASP A 70 -4.99 13.42 13.80
C ASP A 70 -5.84 14.69 13.59
N ALA A 71 -5.87 15.57 14.60
CA ALA A 71 -6.67 16.78 14.60
C ALA A 71 -5.99 17.95 13.86
N ARG A 72 -4.71 17.82 13.49
CA ARG A 72 -4.00 18.85 12.72
C ARG A 72 -4.71 19.06 11.41
N LYS A 73 -5.03 20.32 11.13
CA LYS A 73 -5.61 20.73 9.86
C LYS A 73 -4.50 21.02 8.87
N THR A 74 -4.35 20.18 7.85
CA THR A 74 -3.36 20.34 6.79
C THR A 74 -4.04 20.68 5.46
N PRO A 75 -3.33 21.41 4.56
CA PRO A 75 -3.92 21.86 3.30
C PRO A 75 -4.16 20.71 2.32
N TYR A 76 -5.16 20.87 1.47
CA TYR A 76 -5.29 20.13 0.21
C TYR A 76 -5.44 21.10 -0.95
N MET A 77 -4.97 20.72 -2.13
CA MET A 77 -4.79 21.61 -3.28
C MET A 77 -5.67 21.21 -4.48
N LEU A 78 -5.81 22.14 -5.42
CA LEU A 78 -6.34 21.85 -6.76
C LEU A 78 -5.46 20.80 -7.48
N PRO A 79 -6.00 20.05 -8.45
CA PRO A 79 -5.21 19.06 -9.18
C PRO A 79 -4.08 19.74 -9.95
N HIS A 80 -2.88 19.15 -9.91
CA HIS A 80 -1.66 19.63 -10.60
C HIS A 80 -1.33 21.10 -10.29
N SER A 81 -1.52 21.51 -9.03
CA SER A 81 -1.49 22.90 -8.64
C SER A 81 -1.02 23.08 -7.19
N THR A 82 -0.46 24.25 -6.89
CA THR A 82 -0.13 24.67 -5.53
C THR A 82 -1.24 25.50 -4.88
N TYR A 83 -2.34 25.78 -5.60
CA TYR A 83 -3.48 26.52 -5.06
C TYR A 83 -4.22 25.68 -4.01
N VAL A 84 -4.21 26.15 -2.77
CA VAL A 84 -4.90 25.53 -1.63
C VAL A 84 -6.41 25.73 -1.78
N VAL A 85 -7.17 24.63 -1.68
CA VAL A 85 -8.64 24.64 -1.68
C VAL A 85 -9.18 24.84 -0.26
N GLY A 86 -8.54 24.22 0.72
CA GLY A 86 -8.91 24.34 2.12
C GLY A 86 -7.98 23.54 3.03
N LEU A 87 -8.35 23.49 4.31
CA LEU A 87 -7.67 22.67 5.32
C LEU A 87 -8.62 21.58 5.82
N HIS A 88 -8.09 20.40 6.11
CA HIS A 88 -8.85 19.27 6.64
C HIS A 88 -8.06 18.54 7.73
N ASP A 89 -8.75 17.96 8.72
CA ASP A 89 -8.14 17.04 9.71
C ASP A 89 -7.83 15.68 9.07
N ASN A 90 -7.21 14.74 9.79
CA ASN A 90 -6.78 13.46 9.19
C ASN A 90 -7.47 12.25 9.84
N PRO A 91 -8.71 11.92 9.46
CA PRO A 91 -9.35 10.67 9.85
C PRO A 91 -8.73 9.49 9.09
N GLY A 92 -8.32 8.46 9.84
CA GLY A 92 -7.71 7.27 9.28
C GLY A 92 -8.68 6.47 8.40
N GLY A 93 -8.14 5.92 7.31
CA GLY A 93 -8.89 5.19 6.28
C GLY A 93 -8.73 5.87 4.93
N ASP A 94 -9.70 5.68 4.02
CA ASP A 94 -9.60 6.08 2.61
C ASP A 94 -8.34 5.50 1.96
N VAL A 95 -8.20 4.19 2.09
CA VAL A 95 -7.05 3.44 1.59
C VAL A 95 -7.49 2.24 0.77
N GLN A 96 -6.81 2.01 -0.34
CA GLN A 96 -7.10 0.93 -1.28
C GLN A 96 -5.85 0.06 -1.50
N PHE A 97 -5.88 -1.19 -1.07
CA PHE A 97 -4.82 -2.19 -1.31
C PHE A 97 -5.23 -3.13 -2.45
N ILE A 98 -4.62 -2.95 -3.62
CA ILE A 98 -5.02 -3.64 -4.85
C ILE A 98 -3.88 -4.51 -5.41
N ASN A 99 -4.15 -5.80 -5.65
CA ASN A 99 -3.22 -6.74 -6.28
C ASN A 99 -1.83 -6.83 -5.61
N ASN A 100 -1.72 -6.62 -4.30
CA ASN A 100 -0.45 -6.74 -3.56
C ASN A 100 -0.15 -8.20 -3.19
N LEU A 101 1.12 -8.47 -2.92
CA LEU A 101 1.62 -9.72 -2.35
C LEU A 101 2.05 -9.46 -0.90
N PHE A 102 1.39 -10.13 0.05
CA PHE A 102 1.72 -10.07 1.47
C PHE A 102 2.37 -11.38 1.90
N THR A 103 3.57 -11.30 2.46
CA THR A 103 4.36 -12.47 2.88
C THR A 103 4.53 -12.54 4.39
N LYS A 104 5.33 -13.49 4.88
CA LYS A 104 5.68 -13.58 6.30
C LYS A 104 6.14 -12.23 6.84
N GLY A 105 5.59 -11.83 7.99
CA GLY A 105 5.85 -10.54 8.63
C GLY A 105 4.88 -9.44 8.23
N ALA A 106 4.22 -9.57 7.07
CA ALA A 106 3.20 -8.64 6.65
C ALA A 106 1.99 -8.69 7.59
N ASN A 107 1.60 -7.54 8.13
CA ASN A 107 0.45 -7.44 9.02
C ASN A 107 -0.36 -6.19 8.72
N VAL A 108 -1.50 -6.37 8.07
CA VAL A 108 -2.46 -5.31 7.73
C VAL A 108 -3.70 -5.31 8.63
N SER A 109 -3.70 -6.07 9.73
CA SER A 109 -4.82 -6.11 10.69
C SER A 109 -5.08 -4.78 11.39
N ALA A 110 -4.12 -3.85 11.37
CA ALA A 110 -4.31 -2.49 11.85
C ALA A 110 -5.45 -1.75 11.11
N TYR A 111 -5.76 -2.18 9.88
CA TYR A 111 -6.87 -1.65 9.09
C TYR A 111 -8.17 -2.44 9.21
N LYS A 112 -8.32 -3.37 10.18
CA LYS A 112 -9.56 -4.14 10.36
C LYS A 112 -10.80 -3.25 10.39
N LYS A 113 -10.68 -2.10 11.04
CA LYS A 113 -11.69 -1.05 11.08
C LYS A 113 -11.01 0.32 11.00
N ALA A 114 -11.68 1.30 10.40
CA ALA A 114 -11.19 2.66 10.24
C ALA A 114 -12.38 3.65 10.17
N ILE A 115 -12.11 4.94 10.32
CA ILE A 115 -13.16 5.98 10.25
C ILE A 115 -13.64 6.11 8.80
N LEU A 116 -12.69 6.20 7.86
CA LEU A 116 -12.95 6.20 6.43
C LEU A 116 -12.83 4.80 5.83
N PRO A 117 -13.45 4.53 4.66
CA PRO A 117 -13.45 3.21 4.04
C PRO A 117 -12.05 2.66 3.75
N VAL A 118 -11.84 1.36 3.95
CA VAL A 118 -10.61 0.67 3.54
C VAL A 118 -10.97 -0.56 2.72
N ILE A 119 -10.33 -0.70 1.56
CA ILE A 119 -10.63 -1.75 0.59
C ILE A 119 -9.37 -2.56 0.31
N PHE A 120 -9.52 -3.88 0.35
CA PHE A 120 -8.54 -4.85 -0.11
C PHE A 120 -9.13 -5.63 -1.28
N LYS A 121 -8.46 -5.63 -2.43
CA LYS A 121 -8.94 -6.33 -3.63
C LYS A 121 -7.80 -6.98 -4.39
N GLY A 122 -7.96 -8.22 -4.84
CA GLY A 122 -6.97 -8.87 -5.69
C GLY A 122 -5.70 -9.34 -4.96
N ASN A 123 -5.61 -9.16 -3.64
CA ASN A 123 -4.37 -9.42 -2.91
C ASN A 123 -4.12 -10.93 -2.68
N VAL A 124 -2.85 -11.29 -2.55
CA VAL A 124 -2.42 -12.64 -2.14
C VAL A 124 -1.73 -12.58 -0.79
N TYR A 125 -2.10 -13.52 0.08
CA TYR A 125 -1.51 -13.68 1.41
C TYR A 125 -0.83 -15.04 1.50
N THR A 126 0.48 -15.06 1.61
CA THR A 126 1.25 -16.30 1.77
C THR A 126 1.46 -16.62 3.25
N LYS A 127 2.15 -17.72 3.53
CA LYS A 127 2.45 -18.18 4.90
C LYS A 127 2.96 -17.05 5.79
N GLY A 128 2.31 -16.88 6.93
CA GLY A 128 2.68 -15.91 7.97
C GLY A 128 2.21 -14.47 7.74
N ALA A 129 1.48 -14.17 6.66
CA ALA A 129 0.83 -12.88 6.47
C ALA A 129 -0.47 -12.78 7.30
N ILE A 130 -0.74 -11.61 7.87
CA ILE A 130 -1.95 -11.32 8.67
C ILE A 130 -2.84 -10.35 7.90
N ARG A 131 -4.07 -10.79 7.60
CA ARG A 131 -5.08 -10.04 6.83
C ARG A 131 -5.76 -8.98 7.69
N ALA A 132 -6.39 -8.02 7.02
CA ALA A 132 -7.17 -6.97 7.67
C ALA A 132 -8.35 -7.57 8.47
N VAL A 133 -9.04 -8.55 7.90
CA VAL A 133 -10.24 -9.14 8.50
C VAL A 133 -9.95 -10.20 9.57
N SER A 134 -8.70 -10.66 9.71
CA SER A 134 -8.34 -11.76 10.62
C SER A 134 -7.82 -11.32 12.00
N GLY A 135 -7.69 -10.02 12.27
CA GLY A 135 -7.26 -9.50 13.58
C GLY A 135 -8.39 -9.39 14.61
N SER A 136 -8.07 -9.12 15.89
CA SER A 136 -9.07 -8.80 16.92
C SER A 136 -9.71 -7.42 16.67
N ALA A 137 -11.04 -7.30 16.88
CA ALA A 137 -11.78 -6.04 16.68
C ALA A 137 -11.54 -5.00 17.79
N ASP A 138 -10.91 -5.42 18.89
CA ASP A 138 -10.82 -4.67 20.15
C ASP A 138 -9.65 -3.68 20.20
N LYS A 139 -9.05 -3.37 19.06
CA LYS A 139 -7.98 -2.36 19.03
C LYS A 139 -8.58 -0.98 19.30
N GLN A 140 -8.09 -0.33 20.35
CA GLN A 140 -8.38 1.08 20.64
C GLN A 140 -7.81 1.95 19.51
N ARG A 141 -8.54 3.04 19.19
CA ARG A 141 -8.05 4.04 18.24
C ARG A 141 -6.75 4.66 18.76
N SER A 142 -5.79 4.81 17.86
CA SER A 142 -4.54 5.54 18.04
C SER A 142 -4.73 6.98 17.59
N TYR A 143 -4.03 7.92 18.24
CA TYR A 143 -4.16 9.34 17.97
C TYR A 143 -2.79 9.95 17.70
N GLY A 144 -2.72 10.83 16.69
CA GLY A 144 -1.62 11.77 16.53
C GLY A 144 -1.82 12.94 17.48
N GLU A 145 -1.72 14.16 16.96
CA GLU A 145 -2.12 15.33 17.75
C GLU A 145 -3.65 15.35 17.91
N ILE A 146 -4.15 15.52 19.14
CA ILE A 146 -5.60 15.53 19.39
C ILE A 146 -5.97 16.48 20.55
N SER A 147 -6.93 17.37 20.29
CA SER A 147 -7.54 18.22 21.32
C SER A 147 -8.66 17.48 22.07
N LYS A 148 -9.10 18.02 23.21
CA LYS A 148 -10.24 17.46 23.97
C LYS A 148 -11.52 17.47 23.13
N GLU A 149 -11.77 18.59 22.44
CA GLU A 149 -12.95 18.79 21.59
C GLU A 149 -12.94 17.84 20.39
N ALA A 150 -11.77 17.63 19.77
CA ALA A 150 -11.61 16.68 18.67
C ALA A 150 -11.89 15.24 19.14
N LYS A 151 -11.39 14.87 20.33
CA LYS A 151 -11.65 13.55 20.93
C LYS A 151 -13.13 13.32 21.22
N GLU A 152 -13.84 14.32 21.72
CA GLU A 152 -15.29 14.25 21.96
C GLU A 152 -16.10 14.09 20.67
N LYS A 153 -15.75 14.84 19.62
CA LYS A 153 -16.36 14.68 18.28
C LYS A 153 -16.10 13.27 17.73
N LEU A 154 -14.88 12.77 17.89
CA LEU A 154 -14.49 11.46 17.39
C LEU A 154 -15.21 10.31 18.10
N ASN A 155 -15.53 10.44 19.38
CA ASN A 155 -16.28 9.41 20.11
C ASN A 155 -17.66 9.11 19.48
N LYS A 156 -18.18 10.03 18.66
CA LYS A 156 -19.43 9.85 17.90
C LYS A 156 -19.20 9.27 16.50
N ALA A 157 -17.96 9.26 15.99
CA ALA A 157 -17.64 8.70 14.69
C ALA A 157 -17.75 7.17 14.74
N GLN A 158 -18.42 6.58 13.76
CA GLN A 158 -18.56 5.14 13.64
C GLN A 158 -17.40 4.57 12.81
N ASP A 159 -16.77 3.50 13.32
CA ASP A 159 -15.78 2.76 12.55
C ASP A 159 -16.49 1.88 11.49
N GLN A 160 -15.88 1.81 10.31
CA GLN A 160 -16.26 0.93 9.22
C GLN A 160 -15.28 -0.24 9.15
N LEU A 161 -15.79 -1.45 8.93
CA LEU A 161 -14.95 -2.63 8.72
C LEU A 161 -14.27 -2.56 7.35
N ALA A 162 -13.02 -3.04 7.27
CA ALA A 162 -12.35 -3.23 6.00
C ALA A 162 -13.12 -4.20 5.11
N LYS A 163 -13.25 -3.85 3.83
CA LYS A 163 -13.86 -4.71 2.82
C LYS A 163 -12.75 -5.44 2.06
N GLU A 164 -12.76 -6.76 2.14
CA GLU A 164 -11.82 -7.61 1.41
C GLU A 164 -12.53 -8.48 0.39
N THR A 165 -12.12 -8.40 -0.87
CA THR A 165 -12.76 -9.07 -2.02
C THR A 165 -11.71 -9.62 -2.97
N ASP A 166 -12.07 -10.62 -3.77
CA ASP A 166 -11.19 -11.23 -4.78
C ASP A 166 -9.78 -11.49 -4.23
N PHE A 167 -9.63 -12.25 -3.14
CA PHE A 167 -8.33 -12.51 -2.50
C PHE A 167 -7.98 -13.99 -2.55
N LEU A 168 -6.70 -14.30 -2.37
CA LEU A 168 -6.21 -15.68 -2.23
C LEU A 168 -5.37 -15.81 -0.97
N VAL A 169 -5.66 -16.85 -0.18
CA VAL A 169 -4.87 -17.23 1.00
C VAL A 169 -4.06 -18.48 0.66
N ALA A 170 -2.79 -18.29 0.31
CA ALA A 170 -1.80 -19.34 0.10
C ALA A 170 -1.04 -19.62 1.41
N GLY A 171 -1.76 -19.90 2.50
CA GLY A 171 -1.22 -19.92 3.87
C GLY A 171 -0.14 -20.98 4.14
N GLN A 172 -0.01 -21.99 3.28
CA GLN A 172 1.05 -23.01 3.35
C GLN A 172 2.27 -22.68 2.48
N PHE A 173 2.12 -21.75 1.52
CA PHE A 173 3.19 -21.38 0.61
C PHE A 173 4.11 -20.35 1.26
N ASP A 174 5.42 -20.59 1.27
CA ASP A 174 6.41 -19.65 1.81
C ASP A 174 7.13 -18.89 0.68
N ALA A 175 6.73 -17.63 0.47
CA ALA A 175 7.36 -16.76 -0.52
C ALA A 175 8.81 -16.39 -0.13
N ALA A 176 9.14 -16.36 1.17
CA ALA A 176 10.47 -16.12 1.73
C ALA A 176 11.32 -15.07 0.98
N PRO A 177 10.85 -13.83 0.76
CA PRO A 177 11.65 -12.81 0.08
C PRO A 177 12.90 -12.47 0.90
N GLN A 178 14.07 -12.54 0.28
CA GLN A 178 15.35 -12.27 0.92
C GLN A 178 16.30 -11.56 -0.06
N LEU A 179 16.97 -10.50 0.40
CA LEU A 179 18.09 -9.95 -0.33
C LEU A 179 19.35 -10.80 -0.12
N ILE A 180 19.94 -11.22 -1.24
CA ILE A 180 21.22 -11.91 -1.28
C ILE A 180 22.18 -11.09 -2.14
N ALA A 181 23.47 -11.20 -1.85
CA ALA A 181 24.49 -10.48 -2.59
C ALA A 181 25.54 -11.44 -3.10
N LYS A 182 25.91 -11.30 -4.37
CA LYS A 182 26.86 -12.17 -5.06
C LYS A 182 28.04 -11.36 -5.57
N GLN A 183 29.22 -11.97 -5.60
CA GLN A 183 30.39 -11.38 -6.24
C GLN A 183 30.26 -11.45 -7.77
N ALA A 184 30.62 -10.37 -8.46
CA ALA A 184 30.75 -10.29 -9.91
C ALA A 184 32.06 -9.55 -10.26
N GLN A 185 32.48 -9.64 -11.53
CA GLN A 185 33.72 -8.99 -12.00
C GLN A 185 33.76 -7.47 -11.75
N ALA A 186 32.58 -6.81 -11.76
CA ALA A 186 32.43 -5.38 -11.51
C ALA A 186 32.02 -5.03 -10.05
N GLY A 187 32.13 -5.98 -9.12
CA GLY A 187 31.79 -5.79 -7.70
C GLY A 187 30.59 -6.62 -7.23
N LYS A 188 30.01 -6.22 -6.11
CA LYS A 188 28.90 -6.94 -5.46
C LYS A 188 27.58 -6.60 -6.15
N VAL A 189 26.84 -7.62 -6.60
CA VAL A 189 25.51 -7.47 -7.20
C VAL A 189 24.46 -7.98 -6.23
N GLN A 190 23.39 -7.22 -6.03
CA GLN A 190 22.26 -7.60 -5.18
C GLN A 190 21.18 -8.32 -5.97
N TYR A 191 20.53 -9.30 -5.32
CA TYR A 191 19.40 -10.03 -5.86
C TYR A 191 18.31 -10.15 -4.81
N LEU A 192 17.05 -10.07 -5.21
CA LEU A 192 15.93 -10.61 -4.46
C LEU A 192 15.78 -12.09 -4.79
N LYS A 193 15.96 -12.95 -3.80
CA LYS A 193 15.50 -14.33 -3.82
C LYS A 193 14.05 -14.38 -3.33
N ILE A 194 13.14 -14.98 -4.10
CA ILE A 194 11.72 -15.09 -3.75
C ILE A 194 11.09 -16.32 -4.42
N ASN A 195 10.19 -17.02 -3.72
CA ASN A 195 9.34 -18.06 -4.31
C ASN A 195 8.03 -17.45 -4.83
N LEU A 196 7.68 -17.74 -6.08
CA LEU A 196 6.43 -17.31 -6.71
C LEU A 196 5.67 -18.53 -7.25
N ASP A 197 4.36 -18.42 -7.41
CA ASP A 197 3.54 -19.52 -7.91
C ASP A 197 2.52 -19.07 -8.96
N LYS A 198 2.52 -19.75 -10.11
CA LYS A 198 1.55 -19.55 -11.18
C LYS A 198 0.12 -19.94 -10.76
N GLN A 199 -0.05 -20.81 -9.77
CA GLN A 199 -1.40 -21.12 -9.26
C GLN A 199 -2.12 -19.86 -8.76
N TRP A 200 -1.40 -18.83 -8.33
CA TRP A 200 -2.01 -17.56 -7.92
C TRP A 200 -2.71 -16.82 -9.05
N LEU A 201 -2.42 -17.17 -10.31
CA LEU A 201 -3.04 -16.60 -11.51
C LEU A 201 -4.41 -17.21 -11.81
N GLU A 202 -4.82 -18.29 -11.13
CA GLU A 202 -6.19 -18.81 -11.23
C GLU A 202 -7.21 -17.81 -10.68
N GLN A 203 -6.82 -17.09 -9.62
CA GLN A 203 -7.59 -15.97 -9.11
C GLN A 203 -7.52 -14.80 -10.10
N ARG A 204 -8.68 -14.41 -10.64
CA ARG A 204 -8.78 -13.29 -11.57
C ARG A 204 -8.54 -11.95 -10.88
N ARG A 205 -7.72 -11.11 -11.52
CA ARG A 205 -7.43 -9.72 -11.14
C ARG A 205 -7.65 -8.81 -12.33
N GLN A 206 -7.80 -7.52 -12.04
CA GLN A 206 -7.97 -6.51 -13.07
C GLN A 206 -6.77 -5.57 -13.05
N THR A 207 -6.37 -5.08 -14.24
CA THR A 207 -5.37 -4.00 -14.34
C THR A 207 -5.83 -2.79 -13.55
N VAL A 208 -4.94 -2.29 -12.69
CA VAL A 208 -5.19 -1.07 -11.90
C VAL A 208 -5.13 0.14 -12.83
N THR A 209 -6.19 0.94 -12.82
CA THR A 209 -6.35 2.13 -13.66
C THR A 209 -7.06 3.23 -12.87
N THR A 210 -6.98 4.48 -13.34
CA THR A 210 -7.75 5.60 -12.76
C THR A 210 -9.22 5.24 -12.56
N LYS A 211 -9.86 4.67 -13.58
CA LYS A 211 -11.29 4.31 -13.55
C LYS A 211 -11.66 3.28 -12.48
N ARG A 212 -10.70 2.46 -12.04
CA ARG A 212 -10.95 1.37 -11.07
C ARG A 212 -10.59 1.75 -9.63
N LEU A 213 -9.79 2.79 -9.45
CA LEU A 213 -9.51 3.34 -8.14
C LEU A 213 -10.63 4.31 -7.78
N HIS A 214 -11.11 4.24 -6.54
CA HIS A 214 -11.97 5.31 -6.02
C HIS A 214 -11.14 6.58 -5.85
N ASN A 215 -11.75 7.75 -6.01
CA ASN A 215 -11.10 9.02 -5.73
C ASN A 215 -10.68 9.10 -4.26
N ALA A 216 -9.60 9.84 -3.99
CA ALA A 216 -9.30 10.29 -2.62
C ALA A 216 -10.46 11.19 -2.14
N ILE A 217 -11.01 10.88 -0.97
CA ILE A 217 -12.29 11.43 -0.49
C ILE A 217 -12.18 12.92 -0.22
N VAL A 218 -11.19 13.35 0.57
CA VAL A 218 -11.03 14.74 1.01
C VAL A 218 -10.84 15.70 -0.17
N PRO A 219 -9.87 15.49 -1.08
CA PRO A 219 -9.71 16.37 -2.23
C PRO A 219 -10.72 16.09 -3.34
N ASN A 220 -11.46 14.97 -3.28
CA ASN A 220 -12.32 14.45 -4.35
C ASN A 220 -11.59 14.35 -5.71
N LEU A 221 -10.35 13.86 -5.70
CA LEU A 221 -9.50 13.78 -6.88
C LEU A 221 -9.20 12.33 -7.30
N PRO A 222 -9.14 12.06 -8.61
CA PRO A 222 -8.76 10.76 -9.14
C PRO A 222 -7.24 10.52 -9.06
N PHE A 223 -6.85 9.25 -9.10
CA PHE A 223 -5.45 8.85 -9.26
C PHE A 223 -5.04 8.94 -10.73
N VAL A 224 -4.21 9.91 -11.09
CA VAL A 224 -3.75 10.18 -12.47
C VAL A 224 -2.22 10.24 -12.54
N ASN A 225 -1.68 10.24 -13.77
CA ASN A 225 -0.27 10.51 -14.01
C ASN A 225 0.05 11.99 -13.78
N PRO A 226 1.34 12.37 -13.61
CA PRO A 226 1.73 13.77 -13.38
C PRO A 226 1.28 14.76 -14.46
N ASP A 227 1.10 14.29 -15.70
CA ASP A 227 0.59 15.08 -16.83
C ASP A 227 -0.95 15.17 -16.89
N GLY A 228 -1.65 14.60 -15.90
CA GLY A 228 -3.10 14.54 -15.82
C GLY A 228 -3.74 13.41 -16.62
N SER A 229 -2.97 12.64 -17.40
CA SER A 229 -3.49 11.50 -18.14
C SER A 229 -3.92 10.36 -17.19
N TYR A 230 -4.85 9.52 -17.66
CA TYR A 230 -5.31 8.39 -16.86
C TYR A 230 -4.20 7.38 -16.61
N LEU A 231 -4.05 7.02 -15.35
CA LEU A 231 -3.16 5.99 -14.86
C LEU A 231 -3.58 4.62 -15.41
N GLN A 232 -2.59 3.86 -15.86
CA GLN A 232 -2.70 2.43 -16.14
C GLN A 232 -1.41 1.75 -15.67
N LEU A 233 -1.53 0.83 -14.71
CA LEU A 233 -0.37 0.06 -14.21
C LEU A 233 -0.18 -1.18 -15.09
N ASP A 234 0.41 -1.00 -16.27
CA ASP A 234 0.63 -2.04 -17.27
C ASP A 234 2.04 -2.63 -17.27
N THR A 235 2.95 -2.14 -16.43
CA THR A 235 4.30 -2.66 -16.26
C THR A 235 4.56 -3.12 -14.83
N ASP A 236 5.42 -4.14 -14.70
CA ASP A 236 5.92 -4.63 -13.42
C ASP A 236 7.15 -3.83 -12.96
N TYR A 237 7.74 -4.22 -11.82
CA TYR A 237 8.93 -3.59 -11.23
C TYR A 237 10.12 -3.54 -12.20
N LEU A 238 10.27 -4.55 -13.04
CA LEU A 238 11.39 -4.67 -13.99
C LEU A 238 11.09 -4.01 -15.35
N GLY A 239 9.91 -3.40 -15.49
CA GLY A 239 9.46 -2.80 -16.74
C GLY A 239 8.82 -3.78 -17.72
N ASN A 240 8.62 -5.05 -17.34
CA ASN A 240 7.94 -6.03 -18.20
C ASN A 240 6.45 -5.70 -18.30
N LYS A 241 5.85 -5.99 -19.46
CA LYS A 241 4.41 -5.84 -19.63
C LYS A 241 3.66 -6.85 -18.77
N ARG A 242 2.66 -6.36 -18.03
CA ARG A 242 1.70 -7.16 -17.28
C ARG A 242 0.62 -7.72 -18.20
N ASN A 243 0.08 -8.88 -17.84
CA ASN A 243 -1.11 -9.41 -18.49
C ASN A 243 -2.31 -8.48 -18.23
N GLN A 244 -2.82 -7.83 -19.28
CA GLN A 244 -3.91 -6.85 -19.16
C GLN A 244 -5.25 -7.43 -18.70
N GLN A 245 -5.46 -8.72 -18.92
CA GLN A 245 -6.71 -9.38 -18.53
C GLN A 245 -6.64 -9.96 -17.12
N ASN A 246 -5.43 -10.29 -16.66
CA ASN A 246 -5.22 -10.93 -15.36
C ASN A 246 -3.78 -10.70 -14.87
N PRO A 247 -3.45 -9.48 -14.39
CA PRO A 247 -2.10 -9.18 -13.95
C PRO A 247 -1.75 -9.98 -12.68
N SER A 248 -0.48 -10.30 -12.54
CA SER A 248 0.03 -11.00 -11.35
C SER A 248 -0.06 -10.13 -10.09
N PRO A 249 -0.24 -10.74 -8.90
CA PRO A 249 -0.14 -10.02 -7.64
C PRO A 249 1.32 -9.64 -7.34
N GLY A 250 1.50 -8.54 -6.62
CA GLY A 250 2.81 -8.04 -6.24
C GLY A 250 3.60 -7.42 -7.40
N PRO A 251 4.90 -7.14 -7.17
CA PRO A 251 5.67 -6.25 -8.02
C PRO A 251 6.16 -6.90 -9.31
N PHE A 252 6.02 -8.20 -9.49
CA PHE A 252 6.52 -8.93 -10.66
C PHE A 252 5.41 -9.63 -11.42
N GLU A 253 5.52 -9.69 -12.74
CA GLU A 253 4.67 -10.56 -13.54
C GLU A 253 5.17 -12.02 -13.46
N ILE A 254 4.31 -12.94 -13.01
CA ILE A 254 4.68 -14.33 -12.71
C ILE A 254 4.65 -15.16 -13.99
N THR A 255 5.82 -15.58 -14.45
CA THR A 255 5.97 -16.43 -15.65
C THR A 255 6.24 -17.91 -15.32
N LYS A 256 6.83 -18.18 -14.14
CA LYS A 256 7.24 -19.50 -13.65
C LYS A 256 6.97 -19.68 -12.15
N THR A 257 6.69 -20.92 -11.74
CA THR A 257 6.58 -21.32 -10.32
C THR A 257 7.96 -21.66 -9.75
N GLY A 258 8.16 -21.42 -8.46
CA GLY A 258 9.36 -21.77 -7.71
C GLY A 258 10.24 -20.56 -7.38
N GLU A 259 11.46 -20.86 -6.93
CA GLU A 259 12.44 -19.85 -6.55
C GLU A 259 12.91 -19.04 -7.76
N GLN A 260 12.93 -17.73 -7.59
CA GLN A 260 13.45 -16.77 -8.55
C GLN A 260 14.52 -15.92 -7.89
N GLN A 261 15.50 -15.50 -8.69
CA GLN A 261 16.53 -14.56 -8.29
C GLN A 261 16.48 -13.37 -9.24
N ILE A 262 16.02 -12.24 -8.73
CA ILE A 262 15.76 -11.02 -9.49
C ILE A 262 16.89 -10.04 -9.17
N ARG A 263 17.61 -9.60 -10.20
CA ARG A 263 18.76 -8.70 -10.06
C ARG A 263 18.32 -7.25 -9.88
N PHE A 264 19.03 -6.52 -9.03
CA PHE A 264 18.99 -5.05 -8.94
C PHE A 264 20.32 -4.44 -9.36
#